data_AF-A0A843H7M6-F1
#
_entry.id   AF-A0A843H7M6-F1
#
_cell.length_a   1.000
_cell.length_b   1.000
_cell.length_c   1.000
_cell.angle_alpha   90.00
_cell.angle_beta   90.00
_cell.angle_gamma   90.00
#
_symmetry.space_group_name_H-M   'P 1'
#
loop_
_entity.id
_entity.type
_entity.pdbx_description
1 polymer ?
#
loop_
_entity_poly.entity_id
_entity_poly.type
_entity_poly.pdbx_seq_one_letter_code
_entity_poly.pdbx_strand_id
1 'polypeptide(L)'
;MDELEEIVFKHALLNAAKHKGSANPGAVMGSIMSSEPELRPRAKEIGPLSGKIVAQVNALSPEEQKAKMEELGVAVEEKKQKKEEGLPKLPGKNKDVVMRFAPNPSGPLHIGHARAAIPNGEYV
;
A
#
# COMPACT_ATOMS: atom_id res chain seq x y z
N MET A 1 1.65 -26.34 14.19
CA MET A 1 0.89 -25.55 13.22
C MET A 1 1.20 -26.13 11.86
N ASP A 2 0.20 -26.27 11.01
CA ASP A 2 0.44 -26.58 9.59
C ASP A 2 1.18 -25.40 8.93
N GLU A 3 1.96 -25.64 7.87
CA GLU A 3 2.75 -24.61 7.18
C GLU A 3 1.83 -23.48 6.67
N LEU A 4 0.65 -23.83 6.18
CA LEU A 4 -0.37 -22.87 5.75
C LEU A 4 -0.90 -22.03 6.92
N GLU A 5 -1.13 -22.65 8.09
CA GLU A 5 -1.60 -21.94 9.28
C GLU A 5 -0.56 -20.94 9.77
N GLU A 6 0.72 -21.31 9.74
CA GLU A 6 1.80 -20.42 10.16
C GLU A 6 1.88 -19.17 9.26
N ILE A 7 1.74 -19.34 7.95
CA ILE A 7 1.72 -18.22 7.00
C ILE A 7 0.54 -17.29 7.30
N VAL A 8 -0.67 -17.83 7.46
CA VAL A 8 -1.85 -17.02 7.78
C VAL A 8 -1.69 -16.32 9.13
N PHE A 9 -1.06 -16.97 10.12
CA PHE A 9 -0.78 -16.39 11.43
C PHE A 9 0.19 -15.21 11.35
N LYS A 10 1.28 -15.34 10.57
CA LYS A 10 2.24 -14.24 10.33
C LYS A 10 1.56 -13.04 9.68
N HIS A 11 0.72 -13.27 8.66
CA HIS A 11 -0.03 -12.19 8.00
C HIS A 11 -1.08 -11.55 8.93
N ALA A 12 -1.72 -12.33 9.79
CA ALA A 12 -2.66 -11.81 10.78
C ALA A 12 -1.97 -10.92 11.83
N LEU A 13 -0.82 -11.34 12.36
CA LEU A 13 -0.01 -10.52 13.27
C LEU A 13 0.45 -9.20 12.62
N LEU A 14 0.95 -9.27 11.37
CA LEU A 14 1.33 -8.06 10.63
C LEU A 14 0.16 -7.10 10.42
N ASN A 15 -1.03 -7.64 10.16
CA ASN A 15 -2.23 -6.81 10.01
C ASN A 15 -2.62 -6.18 11.35
N ALA A 16 -2.67 -6.96 12.43
CA ALA A 16 -2.95 -6.46 13.78
C ALA A 16 -1.98 -5.36 14.20
N ALA A 17 -0.67 -5.55 13.99
CA ALA A 17 0.35 -4.55 14.31
C ALA A 17 0.15 -3.23 13.56
N LYS A 18 -0.23 -3.29 12.27
CA LYS A 18 -0.56 -2.10 11.46
C LYS A 18 -1.86 -1.41 11.88
N HIS A 19 -2.77 -2.14 12.51
CA HIS A 19 -4.13 -1.67 12.85
C HIS A 19 -4.41 -1.71 14.36
N LYS A 20 -3.43 -1.31 15.17
CA LYS A 20 -3.58 -1.10 16.63
C LYS A 20 -4.08 -2.34 17.40
N GLY A 21 -3.62 -3.51 17.00
CA GLY A 21 -3.92 -4.78 17.66
C GLY A 21 -5.13 -5.53 17.10
N SER A 22 -5.77 -5.01 16.05
CA SER A 22 -6.93 -5.66 15.43
C SER A 22 -6.62 -6.08 13.99
N ALA A 23 -6.70 -7.38 13.71
CA ALA A 23 -6.63 -7.93 12.37
C ALA A 23 -8.02 -8.12 11.75
N ASN A 24 -8.08 -8.02 10.43
CA ASN A 24 -9.29 -8.27 9.64
C ASN A 24 -9.09 -9.45 8.67
N PRO A 25 -10.01 -10.44 8.60
CA PRO A 25 -9.84 -11.60 7.73
C PRO A 25 -9.71 -11.26 6.24
N GLY A 26 -10.47 -10.28 5.76
CA GLY A 26 -10.38 -9.83 4.37
C GLY A 26 -9.06 -9.14 4.05
N ALA A 27 -8.55 -8.32 4.98
CA ALA A 27 -7.24 -7.68 4.83
C ALA A 27 -6.09 -8.70 4.85
N VAL A 28 -6.18 -9.70 5.75
CA VAL A 28 -5.21 -10.80 5.81
C VAL A 28 -5.23 -11.63 4.54
N MET A 29 -6.41 -12.01 4.06
CA MET A 29 -6.56 -12.73 2.79
C MET A 29 -5.97 -11.92 1.62
N GLY A 30 -6.30 -10.63 1.52
CA GLY A 30 -5.72 -9.76 0.49
C GLY A 30 -4.20 -9.65 0.57
N SER A 31 -3.64 -9.59 1.79
CA SER A 31 -2.19 -9.57 2.01
C SER A 31 -1.51 -10.84 1.52
N ILE A 32 -2.10 -12.01 1.79
CA ILE A 32 -1.56 -13.31 1.37
C ILE A 32 -1.61 -13.41 -0.16
N MET A 33 -2.75 -13.08 -0.79
CA MET A 33 -2.91 -13.15 -2.25
C MET A 33 -1.94 -12.22 -3.03
N SER A 34 -1.49 -11.15 -2.38
CA SER A 34 -0.52 -10.20 -2.92
C SER A 34 0.94 -10.65 -2.71
N SER A 35 1.26 -11.18 -1.52
CA SER A 35 2.64 -11.49 -1.13
C SER A 35 3.07 -12.91 -1.51
N GLU A 36 2.12 -13.84 -1.59
CA GLU A 36 2.35 -15.26 -1.85
C GLU A 36 1.54 -15.74 -3.07
N PRO A 37 2.02 -15.48 -4.31
CA PRO A 37 1.29 -15.85 -5.53
C PRO A 37 0.95 -17.34 -5.62
N GLU A 38 1.81 -18.20 -5.10
CA GLU A 38 1.65 -19.67 -5.09
C GLU A 38 0.46 -20.15 -4.25
N LEU A 39 -0.03 -19.34 -3.31
CA LEU A 39 -1.17 -19.68 -2.45
C LEU A 39 -2.52 -19.31 -3.05
N ARG A 40 -2.55 -18.61 -4.20
CA ARG A 40 -3.80 -18.22 -4.88
C ARG A 40 -4.72 -19.39 -5.23
N PRO A 41 -4.22 -20.56 -5.71
CA PRO A 41 -5.07 -21.73 -5.96
C PRO A 41 -5.77 -22.25 -4.69
N ARG A 42 -5.16 -22.02 -3.51
CA ARG A 42 -5.66 -22.47 -2.20
C ARG A 42 -6.54 -21.45 -1.50
N ALA A 43 -6.97 -20.38 -2.18
CA ALA A 43 -7.78 -19.30 -1.58
C ALA A 43 -9.05 -19.79 -0.86
N LYS A 44 -9.68 -20.86 -1.37
CA LYS A 44 -10.87 -21.49 -0.75
C LYS A 44 -10.58 -22.13 0.61
N GLU A 45 -9.37 -22.63 0.82
CA GLU A 45 -8.91 -23.20 2.10
C GLU A 45 -8.50 -22.08 3.07
N ILE A 46 -7.83 -21.06 2.55
CA ILE A 46 -7.30 -19.94 3.34
C ILE A 46 -8.41 -19.08 3.93
N GLY A 47 -9.53 -18.87 3.23
CA GLY A 47 -10.63 -18.03 3.71
C GLY A 47 -11.16 -18.42 5.10
N PRO A 48 -11.67 -19.66 5.29
CA PRO A 48 -12.12 -20.13 6.60
C PRO A 48 -11.02 -20.13 7.66
N LEU A 49 -9.79 -20.46 7.26
CA LEU A 49 -8.62 -20.56 8.13
C LEU A 49 -8.20 -19.17 8.65
N SER A 50 -8.29 -18.15 7.80
CA SER A 50 -8.04 -16.75 8.12
C SER A 50 -9.03 -16.22 9.17
N GLY A 51 -10.31 -16.59 9.08
CA GLY A 51 -11.30 -16.23 10.08
C GLY A 51 -10.96 -16.75 11.48
N LYS A 52 -10.55 -18.03 11.58
CA LYS A 52 -10.16 -18.66 12.86
C LYS A 52 -8.90 -18.01 13.44
N ILE A 53 -7.87 -17.83 12.61
CA ILE A 53 -6.59 -17.29 13.04
C ILE A 53 -6.70 -15.82 13.44
N VAL A 54 -7.46 -15.02 12.69
CA VAL A 54 -7.70 -13.61 13.05
C VAL A 54 -8.41 -13.50 14.39
N ALA A 55 -9.38 -14.37 14.67
CA ALA A 55 -10.01 -14.40 16.00
C ALA A 55 -9.01 -14.72 17.11
N GLN A 56 -8.09 -15.66 16.88
CA GLN A 56 -7.02 -15.97 17.83
C GLN A 56 -6.06 -14.78 18.04
N VAL A 57 -5.64 -14.11 16.96
CA VAL A 57 -4.75 -12.94 17.06
C VAL A 57 -5.45 -11.77 17.77
N ASN A 58 -6.71 -11.52 17.47
CA ASN A 58 -7.50 -10.44 18.11
C ASN A 58 -7.81 -10.70 19.59
N ALA A 59 -7.70 -11.96 20.04
CA ALA A 59 -7.81 -12.31 21.46
C ALA A 59 -6.51 -12.03 22.24
N LEU A 60 -5.38 -11.87 21.56
CA LEU A 60 -4.10 -11.50 22.16
C LEU A 60 -4.04 -9.99 22.40
N SER A 61 -3.40 -9.60 23.50
CA SER A 61 -3.05 -8.20 23.75
C SER A 61 -2.00 -7.70 22.75
N PRO A 62 -1.91 -6.38 22.51
CA PRO A 62 -0.89 -5.82 21.64
C PRO A 62 0.56 -6.15 22.05
N GLU A 63 0.80 -6.39 23.35
CA GLU A 63 2.11 -6.78 23.87
C GLU A 63 2.44 -8.24 23.53
N GLU A 64 1.49 -9.15 23.71
CA GLU A 64 1.64 -10.56 23.32
C GLU A 64 1.78 -10.72 21.80
N GLN A 65 1.06 -9.90 21.02
CA GLN A 65 1.23 -9.87 19.56
C GLN A 65 2.65 -9.47 19.18
N LYS A 66 3.24 -8.46 19.84
CA LYS A 66 4.63 -8.05 19.61
C LYS A 66 5.62 -9.16 20.00
N ALA A 67 5.44 -9.79 21.15
CA ALA A 67 6.29 -10.90 21.58
C ALA A 67 6.28 -12.04 20.55
N LYS A 68 5.09 -12.44 20.06
CA LYS A 68 4.97 -13.46 19.01
C LYS A 68 5.57 -13.03 17.67
N MET A 69 5.49 -11.75 17.32
CA MET A 69 6.13 -11.22 16.12
C MET A 69 7.66 -11.30 16.22
N GLU A 70 8.23 -11.02 17.40
CA GLU A 70 9.67 -11.17 17.65
C GLU A 70 10.11 -12.64 17.60
N GLU A 71 9.37 -13.55 18.23
CA GLU A 71 9.63 -15.00 18.18
C GLU A 71 9.63 -15.55 16.75
N LEU A 72 8.72 -15.07 15.91
CA LEU A 72 8.60 -15.49 14.51
C LEU A 72 9.53 -14.72 13.56
N GLY A 73 10.29 -13.74 14.06
CA GLY A 73 11.15 -12.89 13.25
C GLY A 73 10.39 -12.02 12.24
N VAL A 74 9.13 -11.68 12.53
CA VAL A 74 8.24 -10.94 11.64
C VAL A 74 8.21 -9.47 12.06
N ALA A 75 8.71 -8.58 11.22
CA ALA A 75 8.68 -7.14 11.46
C ALA A 75 7.74 -6.42 10.49
N VAL A 76 7.12 -5.34 10.96
CA VAL A 76 6.42 -4.41 10.07
C VAL A 76 7.46 -3.67 9.24
N GLU A 77 7.68 -4.08 8.00
CA GLU A 77 8.39 -3.24 7.05
C GLU A 77 7.48 -2.05 6.69
N GLU A 78 7.76 -0.89 7.27
CA GLU A 78 7.30 0.37 6.71
C GLU A 78 8.06 0.62 5.40
N LYS A 79 7.59 0.01 4.31
CA LYS A 79 7.89 0.55 2.98
C LYS A 79 7.24 1.92 2.94
N LYS A 80 7.99 2.96 3.32
CA LYS A 80 7.68 4.34 2.92
C LYS A 80 7.45 4.27 1.42
N GLN A 81 6.20 4.33 1.00
CA GLN A 81 5.89 4.60 -0.40
C GLN A 81 6.63 5.89 -0.69
N LYS A 82 7.72 5.79 -1.46
CA LYS A 82 8.31 6.94 -2.10
C LYS A 82 7.19 7.45 -3.00
N LYS A 83 6.44 8.43 -2.52
CA LYS A 83 5.65 9.26 -3.42
C LYS A 83 6.67 9.81 -4.40
N GLU A 84 6.49 9.51 -5.67
CA GLU A 84 7.19 10.25 -6.71
C GLU A 84 6.78 11.71 -6.52
N GLU A 85 7.74 12.54 -6.10
CA GLU A 85 7.53 13.97 -5.93
C GLU A 85 7.58 14.63 -7.30
N GLY A 86 6.62 15.52 -7.56
CA GLY A 86 6.57 16.31 -8.80
C GLY A 86 5.90 15.61 -9.97
N LEU A 87 6.12 16.18 -11.16
CA LEU A 87 5.55 15.71 -12.41
C LEU A 87 6.43 14.63 -13.08
N PRO A 88 5.82 13.69 -13.84
CA PRO A 88 6.58 12.66 -14.54
C PRO A 88 7.53 13.26 -15.58
N LYS A 89 8.67 12.63 -15.82
CA LYS A 89 9.59 13.10 -16.87
C LYS A 89 8.90 13.10 -18.24
N LEU A 90 9.11 14.16 -19.01
CA LEU A 90 8.66 14.22 -20.40
C LEU A 90 9.37 13.14 -21.24
N PRO A 91 8.68 12.47 -22.17
CA PRO A 91 9.31 11.53 -23.09
C PRO A 91 10.22 12.25 -24.10
N GLY A 92 11.26 11.58 -24.58
CA GLY A 92 12.13 12.07 -25.65
C GLY A 92 13.19 13.09 -25.22
N LYS A 93 13.70 13.87 -26.19
CA LYS A 93 14.68 14.95 -25.96
C LYS A 93 13.93 16.25 -25.70
N ASN A 94 14.07 16.81 -24.50
CA ASN A 94 13.28 17.95 -24.02
C ASN A 94 14.13 19.17 -23.60
N LYS A 95 15.44 19.17 -23.87
CA LYS A 95 16.38 20.22 -23.41
C LYS A 95 16.08 21.63 -23.95
N ASP A 96 15.39 21.73 -25.09
CA ASP A 96 15.12 23.00 -25.78
C ASP A 96 13.60 23.24 -25.97
N VAL A 97 12.76 22.61 -25.14
CA VAL A 97 11.30 22.74 -25.23
C VAL A 97 10.86 23.98 -24.45
N VAL A 98 10.20 24.92 -25.13
CA VAL A 98 9.52 26.05 -24.51
C VAL A 98 8.02 25.79 -24.48
N MET A 99 7.42 25.80 -23.29
CA MET A 99 5.98 25.60 -23.10
C MET A 99 5.24 26.93 -22.96
N ARG A 100 3.99 26.95 -23.44
CA ARG A 100 3.04 28.04 -23.24
C ARG A 100 1.66 27.49 -22.95
N PHE A 101 0.80 28.24 -22.26
CA PHE A 101 -0.60 27.87 -22.15
C PHE A 101 -1.26 28.02 -23.53
N ALA A 102 -2.19 27.12 -23.87
CA ALA A 102 -2.86 27.15 -25.17
C ALA A 102 -3.60 28.50 -25.38
N PRO A 103 -3.55 29.08 -26.58
CA PRO A 103 -4.28 30.30 -26.87
C PRO A 103 -5.78 30.01 -26.88
N ASN A 104 -6.49 30.43 -25.83
CA ASN A 104 -7.94 30.30 -25.71
C ASN A 104 -8.55 31.70 -25.48
N PRO A 105 -9.81 31.95 -25.87
CA PRO A 105 -10.48 33.25 -25.70
C PRO A 105 -10.91 33.47 -24.23
N SER A 106 -9.98 33.32 -23.29
CA SER A 106 -10.26 33.22 -21.84
C SER A 106 -10.44 34.57 -21.13
N GLY A 107 -10.52 35.69 -21.85
CA GLY A 107 -10.56 37.02 -21.24
C GLY A 107 -9.28 37.34 -20.45
N PRO A 108 -9.33 38.30 -19.51
CA PRO A 108 -8.16 38.66 -18.69
C PRO A 108 -7.64 37.51 -17.80
N LEU A 109 -6.35 37.54 -17.49
CA LEU A 109 -5.74 36.57 -16.58
C LEU A 109 -6.39 36.60 -15.19
N HIS A 110 -6.58 35.41 -14.63
CA HIS A 110 -7.18 35.17 -13.31
C HIS A 110 -6.63 33.88 -12.71
N ILE A 111 -6.90 33.60 -11.44
CA ILE A 111 -6.30 32.47 -10.69
C ILE A 111 -6.49 31.09 -11.35
N GLY A 112 -7.61 30.84 -12.04
CA GLY A 112 -7.81 29.61 -12.80
C GLY A 112 -6.75 29.31 -13.87
N HIS A 113 -6.05 30.32 -14.39
CA HIS A 113 -4.94 30.14 -15.34
C HIS A 113 -3.72 29.48 -14.68
N ALA A 114 -3.58 29.53 -13.35
CA ALA A 114 -2.51 28.85 -12.63
C ALA A 114 -2.53 27.33 -12.85
N ARG A 115 -3.71 26.72 -13.09
CA ARG A 115 -3.85 25.29 -13.40
C ARG A 115 -3.07 24.88 -14.66
N ALA A 116 -3.01 25.77 -15.65
CA ALA A 116 -2.23 25.53 -16.88
C ALA A 116 -0.78 26.03 -16.73
N ALA A 117 -0.57 27.10 -15.96
CA ALA A 117 0.75 27.71 -15.83
C ALA A 117 1.74 26.93 -14.97
N ILE A 118 1.27 26.36 -13.86
CA ILE A 118 2.13 25.63 -12.92
C ILE A 118 2.78 24.41 -13.59
N PRO A 119 2.06 23.50 -14.28
CA PRO A 119 2.69 22.37 -14.94
C PRO A 119 3.71 22.76 -16.02
N ASN A 120 3.45 23.86 -16.74
CA ASN A 120 4.40 24.36 -17.73
C ASN A 120 5.69 24.86 -17.09
N GLY A 121 5.62 25.53 -15.93
CA GLY A 121 6.79 26.01 -15.19
C GLY A 121 7.55 24.91 -14.42
N GLU A 122 6.89 23.80 -14.08
CA GLU A 122 7.58 22.62 -13.51
C GLU A 122 8.43 21.87 -14.55
N TYR A 123 8.17 22.08 -15.84
CA TYR A 123 8.89 21.43 -16.95
C TYR A 123 9.91 22.31 -17.68
N VAL A 124 9.83 23.64 -17.54
CA VAL A 124 10.64 24.64 -18.26
C VAL A 124 11.38 25.54 -17.29
#